data_AF-A0A086K946-F1
#
_entry.id   AF-A0A086K946-F1
#
_cell.length_a   1.000
_cell.length_b   1.000
_cell.length_c   1.000
_cell.angle_alpha   90.00
_cell.angle_beta   90.00
_cell.angle_gamma   90.00
#
_symmetry.space_group_name_H-M   'P 1'
#
loop_
_entity.id
_entity.type
_entity.pdbx_description
1 polymer ?
#
loop_
_entity_poly.entity_id
_entity_poly.type
_entity_poly.pdbx_seq_one_letter_code
_entity_poly.pdbx_strand_id
1 'polypeptide(L)'
;LYPRFPLLGGWNTDFQVQYNLPARTVMVKHADAHRYTLNLTLAPPFRDIYTEDVFLNIALPSGAQNVTVTSPRKVDWNMNEKLHSWLDVFTFRPLLKLHFPSSFVPDRNILQFKVQVSYDYPPFLAVEVFKQLQICLLVFVLFLLLILSRRLRVSIASPREKEKQETEETAMSVMRHLLEVFEEISQSSDDLIEGMHRLRASASTREQNSGDGLSQWKARMARASETLEKHLELLDKEQQAQFFPGLRASFQVYRHHVEGLATCLKDLEDDNRKVSLAQARADLAASELLQRIRHPERRAKPVVESADLRAVQELQRAKKED
;
A
#
# COMPACT_ATOMS: atom_id res chain seq x y z
N LEU A 1 -28.02 6.37 -43.35
CA LEU A 1 -27.80 4.93 -43.10
C LEU A 1 -28.13 4.19 -44.37
N TYR A 2 -27.30 3.23 -44.77
CA TYR A 2 -27.59 2.34 -45.90
C TYR A 2 -27.84 0.93 -45.37
N PRO A 3 -28.95 0.28 -45.77
CA PRO A 3 -29.17 -1.12 -45.41
C PRO A 3 -28.12 -2.01 -46.10
N ARG A 4 -27.83 -3.18 -45.52
CA ARG A 4 -26.85 -4.12 -46.08
C ARG A 4 -27.29 -4.72 -47.42
N PHE A 5 -28.59 -4.68 -47.70
CA PHE A 5 -29.22 -5.17 -48.92
C PHE A 5 -30.42 -4.26 -49.26
N PRO A 6 -30.81 -4.13 -50.54
CA PRO A 6 -32.00 -3.39 -50.92
C PRO A 6 -33.25 -4.08 -50.36
N LEU A 7 -34.17 -3.32 -49.77
CA LEU A 7 -35.43 -3.85 -49.25
C LEU A 7 -36.43 -3.99 -50.40
N LEU A 8 -36.84 -5.22 -50.70
CA LEU A 8 -37.93 -5.53 -51.62
C LEU A 8 -39.23 -5.77 -50.85
N GLY A 9 -40.36 -5.84 -51.55
CA GLY A 9 -41.68 -6.01 -50.92
C GLY A 9 -41.73 -7.24 -49.99
N GLY A 10 -42.09 -7.02 -48.72
CA GLY A 10 -42.19 -8.05 -47.70
C GLY A 10 -40.87 -8.42 -46.99
N TRP A 11 -39.77 -7.75 -47.31
CA TRP A 11 -38.50 -7.98 -46.62
C TRP A 11 -38.44 -7.19 -45.31
N ASN A 12 -38.08 -7.87 -44.22
CA ASN A 12 -37.92 -7.26 -42.90
C ASN A 12 -36.44 -6.96 -42.63
N THR A 13 -36.17 -5.84 -41.96
CA THR A 13 -34.83 -5.48 -41.50
C THR A 13 -34.87 -4.91 -40.09
N ASP A 14 -33.95 -5.38 -39.27
CA ASP A 14 -33.75 -4.88 -37.92
C ASP A 14 -32.43 -4.14 -37.84
N PHE A 15 -32.46 -2.95 -37.23
CA PHE A 15 -31.26 -2.16 -36.98
C PHE A 15 -31.41 -1.36 -35.69
N GLN A 16 -30.28 -1.02 -35.10
CA GLN A 16 -30.22 -0.22 -33.89
C GLN A 16 -29.35 1.02 -34.13
N VAL A 17 -29.89 2.19 -33.79
CA VAL A 17 -29.16 3.45 -33.82
C VAL A 17 -29.09 4.00 -32.41
N GLN A 18 -27.89 4.33 -31.95
CA GLN A 18 -27.65 4.92 -30.64
C GLN A 18 -26.79 6.17 -30.80
N TYR A 19 -27.10 7.20 -30.04
CA TYR A 19 -26.34 8.44 -30.03
C TYR A 19 -26.46 9.12 -28.67
N ASN A 20 -25.47 9.95 -28.34
CA ASN A 20 -25.46 10.77 -27.13
C ASN A 20 -25.73 12.23 -27.49
N LEU A 21 -26.58 12.89 -26.70
CA LEU A 21 -26.87 14.31 -26.82
C LEU A 21 -26.48 15.04 -25.53
N PRO A 22 -26.03 16.29 -25.60
CA PRO A 22 -25.87 17.14 -24.42
C PRO A 22 -27.21 17.29 -23.69
N ALA A 23 -27.22 17.03 -22.38
CA ALA A 23 -28.44 17.08 -21.57
C ALA A 23 -29.16 18.44 -21.65
N ARG A 24 -28.40 19.54 -21.73
CA ARG A 24 -28.91 20.91 -21.87
C ARG A 24 -29.85 21.13 -23.06
N THR A 25 -29.78 20.28 -24.08
CA THR A 25 -30.62 20.41 -25.29
C THR A 25 -32.03 19.86 -25.09
N VAL A 26 -32.18 18.88 -24.19
CA VAL A 26 -33.44 18.13 -23.99
C VAL A 26 -34.02 18.32 -22.59
N MET A 27 -33.20 18.72 -21.62
CA MET A 27 -33.58 18.83 -20.22
C MET A 27 -33.61 20.30 -19.79
N VAL A 28 -34.71 20.70 -19.18
CA VAL A 28 -34.93 22.03 -18.62
C VAL A 28 -35.07 21.91 -17.11
N LYS A 29 -34.29 22.71 -16.38
CA LYS A 29 -34.42 22.84 -14.92
C LYS A 29 -35.32 24.04 -14.62
N HIS A 30 -36.34 23.83 -13.79
CA HIS A 30 -37.21 24.92 -13.33
C HIS A 30 -36.53 25.70 -12.19
N ALA A 31 -36.78 27.00 -12.11
CA ALA A 31 -36.15 27.88 -11.12
C ALA A 31 -36.69 27.67 -9.69
N ASP A 32 -38.00 27.41 -9.57
CA ASP A 32 -38.72 27.49 -8.28
C ASP A 32 -38.89 26.15 -7.55
N ALA A 33 -38.54 25.04 -8.19
CA ALA A 33 -38.58 23.72 -7.59
C ALA A 33 -37.39 22.93 -8.10
N HIS A 34 -36.92 21.96 -7.33
CA HIS A 34 -35.97 20.93 -7.77
C HIS A 34 -36.56 19.99 -8.85
N ARG A 35 -37.39 20.54 -9.72
CA ARG A 35 -38.14 19.91 -10.79
C ARG A 35 -37.39 20.06 -12.10
N TYR A 36 -37.28 18.95 -12.79
CA TYR A 36 -36.64 18.85 -14.08
C TYR A 36 -37.66 18.34 -15.09
N THR A 37 -37.68 18.95 -16.27
CA THR A 37 -38.54 18.54 -17.37
C THR A 37 -37.67 18.08 -18.52
N LEU A 38 -37.87 16.84 -18.93
CA LEU A 38 -37.25 16.22 -20.09
C LEU A 38 -38.22 16.33 -21.27
N ASN A 39 -37.79 17.03 -22.33
CA ASN A 39 -38.53 17.23 -23.56
C ASN A 39 -37.99 16.30 -24.66
N LEU A 40 -38.75 15.27 -25.01
CA LEU A 40 -38.40 14.31 -26.05
C LEU A 40 -39.31 14.48 -27.25
N THR A 41 -38.75 14.43 -28.46
CA THR A 41 -39.57 14.42 -29.68
C THR A 41 -39.89 12.97 -30.03
N LEU A 42 -41.18 12.61 -30.05
CA LEU A 42 -41.64 11.26 -30.39
C LEU A 42 -41.77 11.17 -31.91
N ALA A 43 -40.65 10.94 -32.59
CA ALA A 43 -40.64 10.76 -34.03
C ALA A 43 -39.62 9.70 -34.44
N PRO A 44 -39.96 8.81 -35.38
CA PRO A 44 -38.97 7.94 -35.98
C PRO A 44 -37.91 8.77 -36.73
N PRO A 45 -36.68 8.26 -36.84
CA PRO A 45 -35.61 8.97 -37.55
C PRO A 45 -35.80 9.02 -39.08
N PHE A 46 -36.82 8.34 -39.61
CA PHE A 46 -37.18 8.33 -41.02
C PHE A 46 -38.46 9.13 -41.25
N ARG A 47 -38.51 9.81 -42.39
CA ARG A 47 -39.64 10.64 -42.81
C ARG A 47 -40.77 9.78 -43.36
N ASP A 48 -42.00 10.22 -43.13
CA ASP A 48 -43.23 9.65 -43.71
C ASP A 48 -43.40 8.13 -43.51
N ILE A 49 -42.95 7.59 -42.37
CA ILE A 49 -43.18 6.19 -42.03
C ILE A 49 -44.38 6.02 -41.09
N TYR A 50 -45.14 4.96 -41.32
CA TYR A 50 -46.14 4.46 -40.39
C TYR A 50 -45.48 3.51 -39.39
N THR A 51 -45.71 3.73 -38.09
CA THR A 51 -45.19 2.85 -37.03
C THR A 51 -46.36 2.18 -36.32
N GLU A 52 -46.38 0.85 -36.30
CA GLU A 52 -47.42 0.07 -35.64
C GLU A 52 -47.38 0.22 -34.13
N ASP A 53 -46.23 -0.02 -33.50
CA ASP A 53 -46.04 0.11 -32.05
C ASP A 53 -44.77 0.90 -31.73
N VAL A 54 -44.90 1.90 -30.85
CA VAL A 54 -43.75 2.67 -30.33
C VAL A 54 -43.64 2.48 -28.83
N PHE A 55 -42.54 1.86 -28.41
CA PHE A 55 -42.15 1.74 -27.02
C PHE A 55 -41.06 2.75 -26.69
N LEU A 56 -41.38 3.73 -25.85
CA LEU A 56 -40.43 4.72 -25.35
C LEU A 56 -40.11 4.39 -23.89
N ASN A 57 -38.89 3.89 -23.68
CA ASN A 57 -38.37 3.54 -22.35
C ASN A 57 -37.40 4.63 -21.88
N ILE A 58 -37.73 5.28 -20.77
CA ILE A 58 -36.95 6.39 -20.20
C ILE A 58 -36.42 5.95 -18.84
N ALA A 59 -35.11 5.79 -18.73
CA ALA A 59 -34.44 5.54 -17.46
C ALA A 59 -34.17 6.86 -16.74
N LEU A 60 -34.93 7.13 -15.68
CA LEU A 60 -34.78 8.34 -14.87
C LEU A 60 -33.59 8.22 -13.92
N PRO A 61 -33.02 9.34 -13.43
CA PRO A 61 -31.97 9.29 -12.43
C PRO A 61 -32.46 8.63 -11.14
N SER A 62 -31.53 7.98 -10.42
CA SER A 62 -31.81 7.38 -9.12
C SER A 62 -32.29 8.45 -8.14
N GLY A 63 -33.42 8.24 -7.46
CA GLY A 63 -33.99 9.23 -6.55
C GLY A 63 -34.91 10.26 -7.21
N ALA A 64 -35.29 10.07 -8.49
CA ALA A 64 -36.40 10.80 -9.09
C ALA A 64 -37.72 10.50 -8.36
N GLN A 65 -38.48 11.55 -8.05
CA GLN A 65 -39.76 11.52 -7.34
C GLN A 65 -40.82 12.28 -8.15
N ASN A 66 -42.10 12.07 -7.82
CA ASN A 66 -43.24 12.79 -8.42
C ASN A 66 -43.19 12.88 -9.96
N VAL A 67 -43.01 11.74 -10.62
CA VAL A 67 -42.91 11.68 -12.08
C VAL A 67 -44.29 11.97 -12.69
N THR A 68 -44.32 12.90 -13.64
CA THR A 68 -45.51 13.32 -14.38
C THR A 68 -45.20 13.28 -15.87
N VAL A 69 -46.09 12.66 -16.64
CA VAL A 69 -45.94 12.51 -18.08
C VAL A 69 -47.01 13.32 -18.77
N THR A 70 -46.60 14.27 -19.61
CA THR A 70 -47.48 15.05 -20.48
C THR A 70 -47.18 14.68 -21.92
N SER A 71 -48.20 14.20 -22.62
CA SER A 71 -48.10 13.76 -24.01
C SER A 71 -49.23 14.40 -24.82
N PRO A 72 -48.97 14.81 -26.08
CA PRO A 72 -50.01 15.32 -26.97
C PRO A 72 -51.00 14.25 -27.42
N ARG A 73 -50.69 12.97 -27.19
CA ARG A 73 -51.54 11.81 -27.52
C ARG A 73 -51.79 10.96 -26.28
N LYS A 74 -52.92 10.25 -26.27
CA LYS A 74 -53.20 9.21 -25.28
C LYS A 74 -52.04 8.21 -25.25
N VAL A 75 -51.45 8.03 -24.08
CA VAL A 75 -50.30 7.17 -23.83
C VAL A 75 -50.62 6.28 -22.65
N ASP A 76 -50.35 4.99 -22.80
CA ASP A 76 -50.39 4.05 -21.68
C ASP A 76 -48.98 4.00 -21.09
N TRP A 77 -48.85 4.35 -19.81
CA TRP A 77 -47.56 4.43 -19.16
C TRP A 77 -47.50 3.63 -17.87
N ASN A 78 -46.31 3.08 -17.58
CA ASN A 78 -46.04 2.31 -16.38
C ASN A 78 -44.62 2.58 -15.87
N MET A 79 -44.42 2.57 -14.55
CA MET A 79 -43.14 2.79 -13.87
C MET A 79 -42.81 1.67 -12.85
N ASN A 80 -43.26 0.44 -13.10
CA ASN A 80 -43.04 -0.69 -12.19
C ASN A 80 -41.60 -1.24 -12.24
N GLU A 81 -40.87 -0.97 -13.31
CA GLU A 81 -39.55 -1.56 -13.53
C GLU A 81 -38.41 -0.70 -12.97
N LYS A 82 -37.39 -1.40 -12.46
CA LYS A 82 -36.20 -0.81 -11.86
C LYS A 82 -34.99 -1.22 -12.66
N LEU A 83 -34.18 -0.24 -13.06
CA LEU A 83 -32.93 -0.46 -13.78
C LEU A 83 -31.75 -0.29 -12.81
N HIS A 84 -30.83 -1.24 -12.83
CA HIS A 84 -29.55 -1.16 -12.15
C HIS A 84 -28.46 -0.85 -13.17
N SER A 85 -27.75 0.26 -12.95
CA SER A 85 -26.59 0.64 -13.77
C SER A 85 -25.31 0.66 -12.93
N TRP A 86 -24.24 1.19 -13.51
CA TRP A 86 -22.97 1.38 -12.82
C TRP A 86 -23.16 2.27 -11.58
N LEU A 87 -22.57 1.87 -10.46
CA LEU A 87 -22.67 2.54 -9.15
C LEU A 87 -24.10 2.63 -8.57
N ASP A 88 -25.00 1.77 -9.01
CA ASP A 88 -26.35 1.62 -8.46
C ASP A 88 -26.43 0.36 -7.57
N VAL A 89 -25.56 0.27 -6.56
CA VAL A 89 -25.50 -0.89 -5.63
C VAL A 89 -26.66 -0.87 -4.63
N PHE A 90 -26.85 0.28 -3.97
CA PHE A 90 -27.93 0.48 -2.98
C PHE A 90 -29.11 1.31 -3.51
N THR A 91 -28.96 1.88 -4.72
CA THR A 91 -30.00 2.72 -5.34
C THR A 91 -30.43 2.09 -6.67
N PHE A 92 -31.58 2.50 -7.20
CA PHE A 92 -32.06 2.05 -8.50
C PHE A 92 -32.59 3.22 -9.32
N ARG A 93 -32.63 3.05 -10.64
CA ARG A 93 -33.21 4.01 -11.58
C ARG A 93 -34.62 3.58 -11.95
N PRO A 94 -35.64 4.42 -11.75
CA PRO A 94 -36.99 4.08 -12.19
C PRO A 94 -37.05 4.09 -13.71
N LEU A 95 -37.58 3.03 -14.30
CA LEU A 95 -37.77 2.90 -15.74
C LEU A 95 -39.22 3.25 -16.09
N LEU A 96 -39.40 4.36 -16.77
CA LEU A 96 -40.69 4.79 -17.30
C LEU A 96 -40.89 4.18 -18.68
N LYS A 97 -41.88 3.29 -18.82
CA LYS A 97 -42.28 2.69 -20.08
C LYS A 97 -43.52 3.39 -20.61
N LEU A 98 -43.41 3.96 -21.81
CA LEU A 98 -44.49 4.61 -22.52
C LEU A 98 -44.82 3.79 -23.76
N HIS A 99 -46.08 3.41 -23.91
CA HIS A 99 -46.58 2.68 -25.07
C HIS A 99 -47.51 3.57 -25.90
N PHE A 100 -47.19 3.71 -27.19
CA PHE A 100 -47.99 4.45 -28.15
C PHE A 100 -48.43 3.52 -29.29
N PRO A 101 -49.72 3.12 -29.32
CA PRO A 101 -50.24 2.31 -30.42
C PRO A 101 -50.48 3.17 -31.68
N SER A 102 -50.08 2.64 -32.82
CA SER A 102 -50.33 3.13 -34.19
C SER A 102 -49.97 4.60 -34.37
N SER A 103 -48.68 4.89 -34.55
CA SER A 103 -48.14 6.24 -34.67
C SER A 103 -47.79 6.60 -36.12
N PHE A 104 -48.40 7.68 -36.61
CA PHE A 104 -47.99 8.38 -37.82
C PHE A 104 -47.74 9.85 -37.47
N VAL A 105 -46.53 10.33 -37.75
CA VAL A 105 -46.14 11.71 -37.48
C VAL A 105 -45.79 12.36 -38.82
N PRO A 106 -46.65 13.23 -39.37
CA PRO A 106 -46.32 13.98 -40.56
C PRO A 106 -45.11 14.88 -40.30
N ASP A 107 -44.21 14.99 -41.28
CA ASP A 107 -42.98 15.80 -41.19
C ASP A 107 -43.24 17.24 -40.73
N ARG A 108 -44.35 17.84 -41.18
CA ARG A 108 -44.74 19.22 -40.81
C ARG A 108 -45.02 19.42 -39.33
N ASN A 109 -45.47 18.36 -38.64
CA ASN A 109 -45.94 18.44 -37.26
C ASN A 109 -44.92 17.85 -36.27
N ILE A 110 -43.75 17.40 -36.72
CA ILE A 110 -42.75 16.71 -35.89
C ILE A 110 -42.36 17.49 -34.62
N LEU A 111 -42.28 18.84 -34.71
CA LEU A 111 -41.93 19.71 -33.59
C LEU A 111 -43.05 19.85 -32.55
N GLN A 112 -44.28 19.53 -32.92
CA GLN A 112 -45.46 19.57 -32.04
C GLN A 112 -45.62 18.25 -31.26
N PHE A 113 -45.07 17.15 -31.77
CA PHE A 113 -45.09 15.83 -31.11
C PHE A 113 -43.97 15.68 -30.08
N LYS A 114 -44.03 16.49 -29.02
CA LYS A 114 -43.09 16.42 -27.90
C LYS A 114 -43.73 15.78 -26.68
N VAL A 115 -43.11 14.74 -26.15
CA VAL A 115 -43.42 14.13 -24.85
C VAL A 115 -42.60 14.85 -23.79
N GLN A 116 -43.28 15.37 -22.78
CA GLN A 116 -42.65 16.05 -21.65
C GLN A 116 -42.76 15.17 -20.42
N VAL A 117 -41.62 14.84 -19.82
CA VAL A 117 -41.56 14.08 -18.57
C VAL A 117 -40.99 14.99 -17.51
N SER A 118 -41.80 15.35 -16.51
CA SER A 118 -41.36 16.17 -15.38
C SER A 118 -41.19 15.32 -14.14
N TYR A 119 -40.08 15.49 -13.44
CA TYR A 119 -39.78 14.78 -12.20
C TYR A 119 -39.07 15.69 -11.21
N ASP A 120 -39.31 15.45 -9.93
CA ASP A 120 -38.62 16.10 -8.84
C ASP A 120 -37.34 15.32 -8.54
N TYR A 121 -36.21 15.99 -8.51
CA TYR A 121 -34.92 15.37 -8.19
C TYR A 121 -34.28 16.14 -7.04
N PRO A 122 -34.15 15.52 -5.85
CA PRO A 122 -33.62 16.19 -4.67
C PRO A 122 -32.22 16.75 -4.98
N PRO A 123 -31.76 17.78 -4.24
CA PRO A 123 -30.51 18.45 -4.53
C PRO A 123 -29.36 17.44 -4.75
N PHE A 124 -28.59 17.69 -5.80
CA PHE A 124 -27.43 16.93 -6.32
C PHE A 124 -26.55 16.32 -5.22
N LEU A 125 -26.40 17.06 -4.10
CA LEU A 125 -25.64 16.66 -2.93
C LEU A 125 -26.10 15.37 -2.23
N ALA A 126 -27.37 14.96 -2.30
CA ALA A 126 -27.83 13.82 -1.52
C ALA A 126 -27.55 12.48 -2.22
N VAL A 127 -27.86 12.38 -3.52
CA VAL A 127 -27.82 11.09 -4.22
C VAL A 127 -26.49 10.85 -4.94
N GLU A 128 -25.88 11.88 -5.53
CA GLU A 128 -24.59 11.69 -6.21
C GLU A 128 -23.45 11.51 -5.22
N VAL A 129 -23.39 12.33 -4.16
CA VAL A 129 -22.39 12.17 -3.08
C VAL A 129 -22.45 10.77 -2.48
N PHE A 130 -23.64 10.22 -2.29
CA PHE A 130 -23.80 8.86 -1.82
C PHE A 130 -23.18 7.83 -2.78
N LYS A 131 -23.31 8.01 -4.11
CA LYS A 131 -22.65 7.16 -5.10
C LYS A 131 -21.14 7.28 -5.09
N GLN A 132 -20.58 8.49 -4.93
CA GLN A 132 -19.13 8.64 -4.81
C GLN A 132 -18.63 8.03 -3.49
N LEU A 133 -19.39 8.18 -2.40
CA LEU A 133 -19.08 7.58 -1.11
C LEU A 133 -19.08 6.05 -1.15
N GLN A 134 -19.88 5.41 -2.00
CA GLN A 134 -19.84 3.95 -2.19
C GLN A 134 -18.48 3.47 -2.71
N ILE A 135 -17.83 4.21 -3.60
CA ILE A 135 -16.48 3.86 -4.10
C ILE A 135 -15.47 4.01 -2.97
N CYS A 136 -15.52 5.11 -2.22
CA CYS A 136 -14.66 5.34 -1.06
C CYS A 136 -14.84 4.24 -0.01
N LEU A 137 -16.08 3.84 0.27
CA LEU A 137 -16.42 2.77 1.20
C LEU A 137 -15.89 1.41 0.73
N LEU A 138 -16.03 1.08 -0.57
CA LEU A 138 -15.52 -0.16 -1.14
C LEU A 138 -14.00 -0.28 -0.95
N VAL A 139 -13.27 0.79 -1.28
CA VAL A 139 -11.82 0.86 -1.10
C VAL A 139 -11.45 0.78 0.39
N PHE A 140 -12.19 1.47 1.25
CA PHE A 140 -11.99 1.42 2.70
C PHE A 140 -12.16 0.00 3.27
N VAL A 141 -13.22 -0.71 2.87
CA VAL A 141 -13.47 -2.09 3.29
C VAL A 141 -12.37 -3.03 2.82
N LEU A 142 -11.84 -2.83 1.60
CA LEU A 142 -10.70 -3.59 1.10
C LEU A 142 -9.46 -3.40 1.98
N PHE A 143 -9.13 -2.15 2.33
CA PHE A 143 -8.01 -1.89 3.24
C PHE A 143 -8.26 -2.44 4.65
N LEU A 144 -9.49 -2.35 5.15
CA LEU A 144 -9.86 -2.91 6.44
C LEU A 144 -9.69 -4.43 6.44
N LEU A 145 -10.08 -5.11 5.37
CA LEU A 145 -9.85 -6.55 5.18
C LEU A 145 -8.37 -6.89 5.16
N LEU A 146 -7.53 -6.10 4.47
CA LEU A 146 -6.08 -6.30 4.49
C LEU A 146 -5.50 -6.12 5.90
N ILE A 147 -5.89 -5.07 6.62
CA ILE A 147 -5.45 -4.83 7.99
C ILE A 147 -5.90 -5.97 8.90
N LEU A 148 -7.16 -6.39 8.79
CA LEU A 148 -7.71 -7.48 9.60
C LEU A 148 -6.99 -8.80 9.29
N SER A 149 -6.74 -9.11 8.02
CA SER A 149 -5.98 -10.30 7.62
C SER A 149 -4.55 -10.31 8.19
N ARG A 150 -3.90 -9.14 8.30
CA ARG A 150 -2.58 -9.00 8.94
C ARG A 150 -2.64 -9.09 10.46
N ARG A 151 -3.73 -8.61 11.07
CA ARG A 151 -3.94 -8.64 12.53
C ARG A 151 -4.33 -10.03 13.02
N LEU A 152 -5.06 -10.81 12.22
CA LEU A 152 -5.42 -12.18 12.51
C LEU A 152 -4.18 -13.07 12.38
N ARG A 153 -3.44 -13.26 13.48
CA ARG A 153 -2.39 -14.28 13.57
C ARG A 153 -3.04 -15.66 13.70
N VAL A 154 -3.39 -16.26 12.57
CA VAL A 154 -3.77 -17.67 12.52
C VAL A 154 -2.49 -18.50 12.61
N SER A 155 -1.99 -18.69 13.83
CA SER A 155 -0.79 -19.51 14.09
C SER A 155 -1.19 -20.85 14.68
N ILE A 156 -1.08 -21.91 13.86
CA ILE A 156 -1.17 -23.30 14.30
C ILE A 156 0.28 -23.81 14.39
N ALA A 157 1.04 -23.32 15.38
CA ALA A 157 2.43 -23.70 15.57
C ALA A 157 2.55 -24.77 16.66
N SER A 158 3.36 -25.81 16.39
CA SER A 158 3.72 -26.83 17.38
C SER A 158 4.53 -26.21 18.52
N PRO A 159 4.40 -26.65 19.79
CA PRO A 159 5.07 -26.02 20.94
C PRO A 159 6.59 -25.92 20.80
N ARG A 160 7.25 -26.87 20.10
CA ARG A 160 8.69 -26.83 19.81
C ARG A 160 9.10 -25.79 18.75
N GLU A 161 8.21 -25.47 17.82
CA GLU A 161 8.44 -24.43 16.81
C GLU A 161 8.25 -23.05 17.42
N LYS A 162 7.31 -22.92 18.36
CA LYS A 162 7.06 -21.68 19.09
C LYS A 162 8.27 -21.25 19.93
N GLU A 163 8.90 -22.15 20.65
CA GLU A 163 10.11 -21.87 21.46
C GLU A 163 11.30 -21.43 20.59
N LYS A 164 11.48 -22.06 19.41
CA LYS A 164 12.48 -21.62 18.42
C LYS A 164 12.16 -20.24 17.86
N GLN A 165 10.90 -19.96 17.60
CA GLN A 165 10.48 -18.66 17.08
C GLN A 165 10.63 -17.56 18.13
N GLU A 166 10.30 -17.82 19.40
CA GLU A 166 10.50 -16.89 20.51
C GLU A 166 11.99 -16.57 20.72
N THR A 167 12.88 -17.58 20.64
CA THR A 167 14.33 -17.37 20.74
C THR A 167 14.90 -16.61 19.52
N GLU A 168 14.36 -16.81 18.32
CA GLU A 168 14.71 -16.00 17.15
C GLU A 168 14.19 -14.55 17.28
N GLU A 169 12.98 -14.35 17.81
CA GLU A 169 12.41 -13.02 18.03
C GLU A 169 13.21 -12.23 19.07
N THR A 170 13.64 -12.87 20.18
CA THR A 170 14.50 -12.23 21.18
C THR A 170 15.88 -11.92 20.61
N ALA A 171 16.50 -12.83 19.85
CA ALA A 171 17.78 -12.57 19.19
C ALA A 171 17.70 -11.41 18.18
N MET A 172 16.61 -11.31 17.41
CA MET A 172 16.36 -10.19 16.49
C MET A 172 16.14 -8.86 17.23
N SER A 173 15.50 -8.89 18.40
CA SER A 173 15.34 -7.71 19.24
C SER A 173 16.68 -7.24 19.82
N VAL A 174 17.49 -8.17 20.33
CA VAL A 174 18.83 -7.86 20.86
C VAL A 174 19.74 -7.35 19.75
N MET A 175 19.69 -7.94 18.55
CA MET A 175 20.43 -7.42 17.39
C MET A 175 20.09 -5.96 17.08
N ARG A 176 18.81 -5.58 17.14
CA ARG A 176 18.39 -4.19 16.91
C ARG A 176 18.97 -3.24 17.97
N HIS A 177 18.91 -3.61 19.24
CA HIS A 177 19.50 -2.80 20.31
C HIS A 177 21.04 -2.72 20.21
N LEU A 178 21.70 -3.80 19.79
CA LEU A 178 23.15 -3.78 19.55
C LEU A 178 23.54 -2.86 18.38
N LEU A 179 22.72 -2.79 17.33
CA LEU A 179 22.93 -1.84 16.22
C LEU A 179 22.77 -0.39 16.69
N GLU A 180 21.76 -0.10 17.51
CA GLU A 180 21.54 1.23 18.08
C GLU A 180 22.72 1.67 18.95
N VAL A 181 23.21 0.77 19.82
CA VAL A 181 24.42 1.02 20.63
C VAL A 181 25.66 1.24 19.75
N PHE A 182 25.83 0.46 18.69
CA PHE A 182 26.93 0.65 17.74
C PHE A 182 26.86 2.00 17.02
N GLU A 183 25.67 2.40 16.59
CA GLU A 183 25.45 3.67 15.89
C GLU A 183 25.75 4.87 16.81
N GLU A 184 25.33 4.83 18.07
CA GLU A 184 25.66 5.85 19.08
C GLU A 184 27.18 5.96 19.31
N ILE A 185 27.87 4.81 19.42
CA ILE A 185 29.32 4.79 19.61
C ILE A 185 30.04 5.32 18.35
N SER A 186 29.61 4.91 17.16
CA SER A 186 30.20 5.33 15.88
C SER A 186 30.08 6.83 15.71
N GLN A 187 28.90 7.41 15.99
CA GLN A 187 28.71 8.86 15.98
C GLN A 187 29.62 9.54 17.00
N SER A 188 29.73 8.99 18.22
CA SER A 188 30.61 9.58 19.23
C SER A 188 32.10 9.50 18.87
N SER A 189 32.55 8.47 18.15
CA SER A 189 33.93 8.40 17.64
C SER A 189 34.17 9.37 16.51
N ASP A 190 33.20 9.56 15.60
CA ASP A 190 33.31 10.53 14.50
C ASP A 190 33.39 11.95 15.06
N ASP A 191 32.57 12.29 16.07
CA ASP A 191 32.63 13.56 16.79
C ASP A 191 34.00 13.81 17.44
N LEU A 192 34.59 12.76 18.03
CA LEU A 192 35.93 12.84 18.63
C LEU A 192 36.98 13.10 17.55
N ILE A 193 36.96 12.33 16.47
CA ILE A 193 37.92 12.41 15.37
C ILE A 193 37.85 13.80 14.72
N GLU A 194 36.64 14.29 14.40
CA GLU A 194 36.40 15.62 13.83
C GLU A 194 36.84 16.73 14.79
N GLY A 195 36.48 16.64 16.08
CA GLY A 195 36.90 17.60 17.10
C GLY A 195 38.43 17.68 17.19
N MET A 196 39.11 16.55 17.05
CA MET A 196 40.56 16.49 17.08
C MET A 196 41.23 16.98 15.80
N HIS A 197 40.65 16.74 14.61
CA HIS A 197 41.12 17.35 13.37
C HIS A 197 41.00 18.88 13.42
N ARG A 198 39.93 19.42 14.02
CA ARG A 198 39.77 20.87 14.24
C ARG A 198 40.84 21.42 15.17
N LEU A 199 41.11 20.74 16.29
CA LEU A 199 42.15 21.12 17.24
C LEU A 199 43.56 21.05 16.63
N ARG A 200 43.80 20.09 15.72
CA ARG A 200 45.03 20.00 14.93
C ARG A 200 45.18 21.18 13.97
N ALA A 201 44.09 21.66 13.38
CA ALA A 201 44.09 22.82 12.48
C ALA A 201 44.21 24.16 13.23
N SER A 202 43.65 24.28 14.44
CA SER A 202 43.71 25.50 15.27
C SER A 202 44.89 25.48 16.24
N ALA A 203 45.97 26.20 15.94
CA ALA A 203 47.21 26.15 16.71
C ALA A 203 47.15 26.76 18.15
N SER A 204 46.07 27.43 18.56
CA SER A 204 46.09 28.39 19.68
C SER A 204 45.41 27.98 21.00
N THR A 205 44.84 26.77 21.15
CA THR A 205 44.26 26.33 22.44
C THR A 205 44.37 24.81 22.58
N ARG A 206 45.58 24.35 22.96
CA ARG A 206 46.13 23.08 22.43
C ARG A 206 46.08 21.86 23.35
N GLU A 207 46.01 22.03 24.68
CA GLU A 207 46.12 20.91 25.61
C GLU A 207 44.86 20.62 26.44
N GLN A 208 44.12 21.67 26.84
CA GLN A 208 43.00 21.52 27.78
C GLN A 208 41.73 20.97 27.10
N ASN A 209 41.43 21.41 25.87
CA ASN A 209 40.23 20.98 25.14
C ASN A 209 40.37 19.56 24.53
N SER A 210 41.58 19.15 24.15
CA SER A 210 41.87 17.83 23.57
C SER A 210 41.71 16.70 24.60
N GLY A 211 42.06 16.97 25.87
CA GLY A 211 41.90 16.02 26.97
C GLY A 211 40.43 15.80 27.36
N ASP A 212 39.63 16.86 27.31
CA ASP A 212 38.20 16.83 27.64
C ASP A 212 37.41 15.93 26.68
N GLY A 213 37.59 16.11 25.36
CA GLY A 213 36.92 15.29 24.33
C GLY A 213 37.25 13.80 24.43
N LEU A 214 38.53 13.43 24.63
CA LEU A 214 38.94 12.02 24.79
C LEU A 214 38.35 11.40 26.07
N SER A 215 38.31 12.16 27.17
CA SER A 215 37.74 11.68 28.44
C SER A 215 36.22 11.50 28.34
N GLN A 216 35.53 12.42 27.66
CA GLN A 216 34.10 12.35 27.42
C GLN A 216 33.74 11.16 26.53
N TRP A 217 34.53 10.91 25.48
CA TRP A 217 34.39 9.72 24.65
C TRP A 217 34.63 8.43 25.44
N LYS A 218 35.68 8.35 26.27
CA LYS A 218 35.93 7.17 27.12
C LYS A 218 34.76 6.87 28.06
N ALA A 219 34.15 7.90 28.62
CA ALA A 219 32.97 7.75 29.47
C ALA A 219 31.72 7.29 28.70
N ARG A 220 31.53 7.77 27.45
CA ARG A 220 30.46 7.28 26.56
C ARG A 220 30.69 5.83 26.15
N MET A 221 31.93 5.47 25.80
CA MET A 221 32.32 4.12 25.41
C MET A 221 32.17 3.12 26.55
N ALA A 222 32.50 3.51 27.79
CA ALA A 222 32.28 2.68 28.97
C ALA A 222 30.78 2.42 29.21
N ARG A 223 29.94 3.45 29.13
CA ARG A 223 28.48 3.31 29.26
C ARG A 223 27.91 2.39 28.18
N ALA A 224 28.34 2.57 26.94
CA ALA A 224 27.88 1.76 25.83
C ALA A 224 28.29 0.28 25.96
N SER A 225 29.48 0.02 26.53
CA SER A 225 29.92 -1.34 26.85
C SER A 225 29.06 -2.01 27.93
N GLU A 226 28.67 -1.27 28.97
CA GLU A 226 27.80 -1.78 30.04
C GLU A 226 26.38 -2.05 29.50
N THR A 227 25.87 -1.16 28.65
CA THR A 227 24.58 -1.34 27.97
C THR A 227 24.61 -2.55 27.05
N LEU A 228 25.69 -2.74 26.29
CA LEU A 228 25.87 -3.91 25.42
C LEU A 228 25.88 -5.22 26.24
N GLU A 229 26.56 -5.25 27.38
CA GLU A 229 26.56 -6.42 28.27
C GLU A 229 25.17 -6.72 28.83
N LYS A 230 24.43 -5.71 29.29
CA LYS A 230 23.04 -5.87 29.77
C LYS A 230 22.11 -6.48 28.72
N HIS A 231 22.24 -6.08 27.45
CA HIS A 231 21.42 -6.64 26.37
C HIS A 231 21.86 -8.05 25.96
N LEU A 232 23.15 -8.38 26.10
CA LEU A 232 23.67 -9.72 25.87
C LEU A 232 23.28 -10.72 26.97
N GLU A 233 23.11 -10.26 28.21
CA GLU A 233 22.63 -11.08 29.34
C GLU A 233 21.18 -11.59 29.18
N LEU A 234 20.42 -10.98 28.26
CA LEU A 234 19.08 -11.46 27.90
C LEU A 234 19.10 -12.79 27.13
N LEU A 235 20.26 -13.19 26.60
CA LEU A 235 20.46 -14.47 25.93
C LEU A 235 21.26 -15.42 26.83
N ASP A 236 20.91 -16.70 26.81
CA ASP A 236 21.67 -17.71 27.53
C ASP A 236 23.08 -17.87 26.92
N LYS A 237 24.06 -18.36 27.70
CA LYS A 237 25.47 -18.42 27.25
C LYS A 237 25.66 -19.26 25.98
N GLU A 238 24.87 -20.31 25.80
CA GLU A 238 24.86 -21.11 24.57
C GLU A 238 24.31 -20.33 23.37
N GLN A 239 23.27 -19.51 23.59
CA GLN A 239 22.64 -18.69 22.55
C GLN A 239 23.53 -17.50 22.17
N GLN A 240 24.25 -16.92 23.14
CA GLN A 240 25.23 -15.87 22.88
C GLN A 240 26.38 -16.38 21.99
N ALA A 241 26.88 -17.58 22.27
CA ALA A 241 27.92 -18.22 21.46
C ALA A 241 27.40 -18.64 20.06
N GLN A 242 26.11 -18.99 19.98
CA GLN A 242 25.46 -19.32 18.72
C GLN A 242 25.27 -18.09 17.85
N PHE A 243 24.65 -17.02 18.35
CA PHE A 243 24.28 -15.86 17.53
C PHE A 243 25.39 -14.80 17.42
N PHE A 244 26.20 -14.55 18.46
CA PHE A 244 27.17 -13.44 18.47
C PHE A 244 28.59 -13.90 18.87
N PRO A 245 29.26 -14.73 18.05
CA PRO A 245 30.59 -15.22 18.38
C PRO A 245 31.62 -14.07 18.41
N GLY A 246 32.35 -13.95 19.52
CA GLY A 246 33.49 -13.03 19.63
C GLY A 246 33.13 -11.54 19.59
N LEU A 247 31.87 -11.16 19.82
CA LEU A 247 31.42 -9.76 19.83
C LEU A 247 32.18 -8.89 20.83
N ARG A 248 32.39 -9.41 22.06
CA ARG A 248 33.16 -8.72 23.12
C ARG A 248 34.60 -8.41 22.69
N ALA A 249 35.25 -9.35 21.99
CA ALA A 249 36.60 -9.16 21.49
C ALA A 249 36.64 -8.08 20.40
N SER A 250 35.71 -8.10 19.45
CA SER A 250 35.60 -7.07 18.41
C SER A 250 35.35 -5.68 18.98
N PHE A 251 34.53 -5.58 20.03
CA PHE A 251 34.26 -4.32 20.72
C PHE A 251 35.53 -3.75 21.39
N GLN A 252 36.32 -4.61 22.05
CA GLN A 252 37.59 -4.20 22.65
C GLN A 252 38.63 -3.78 21.59
N VAL A 253 38.70 -4.49 20.48
CA VAL A 253 39.57 -4.17 19.34
C VAL A 253 39.20 -2.81 18.74
N TYR A 254 37.91 -2.56 18.52
CA TYR A 254 37.40 -1.28 18.04
C TYR A 254 37.78 -0.13 18.99
N ARG A 255 37.52 -0.30 20.30
CA ARG A 255 37.92 0.66 21.33
C ARG A 255 39.41 0.97 21.27
N HIS A 256 40.25 -0.05 21.19
CA HIS A 256 41.70 0.11 21.18
C HIS A 256 42.19 0.88 19.95
N HIS A 257 41.62 0.63 18.77
CA HIS A 257 42.00 1.34 17.55
C HIS A 257 41.55 2.81 17.54
N VAL A 258 40.35 3.12 18.05
CA VAL A 258 39.88 4.51 18.18
C VAL A 258 40.70 5.27 19.23
N GLU A 259 41.01 4.64 20.38
CA GLU A 259 41.92 5.23 21.37
C GLU A 259 43.30 5.48 20.76
N GLY A 260 43.85 4.50 20.03
CA GLY A 260 45.13 4.60 19.33
C GLY A 260 45.18 5.77 18.34
N LEU A 261 44.17 5.89 17.48
CA LEU A 261 43.99 7.01 16.55
C LEU A 261 43.93 8.34 17.30
N ALA A 262 43.18 8.39 18.40
CA ALA A 262 43.06 9.58 19.20
C ALA A 262 44.41 9.99 19.84
N THR A 263 45.21 9.03 20.31
CA THR A 263 46.57 9.32 20.78
C THR A 263 47.47 9.84 19.66
N CYS A 264 47.48 9.21 18.48
CA CYS A 264 48.28 9.65 17.33
C CYS A 264 47.96 11.09 16.89
N LEU A 265 46.68 11.45 16.88
CA LEU A 265 46.22 12.79 16.53
C LEU A 265 46.51 13.81 17.65
N LYS A 266 46.52 13.40 18.92
CA LYS A 266 46.89 14.25 20.07
C LYS A 266 48.39 14.55 20.12
N ASP A 267 49.22 13.54 19.86
CA ASP A 267 50.68 13.65 19.88
C ASP A 267 51.25 14.38 18.65
N LEU A 268 50.36 14.84 17.74
CA LEU A 268 50.72 15.62 16.56
C LEU A 268 51.85 14.99 15.75
N GLU A 269 51.80 13.67 15.52
CA GLU A 269 52.75 13.04 14.60
C GLU A 269 52.61 13.71 13.22
N ASP A 270 53.68 14.39 12.76
CA ASP A 270 53.76 15.04 11.44
C ASP A 270 53.69 14.02 10.29
N ASP A 271 53.83 12.74 10.61
CA ASP A 271 53.70 11.65 9.64
C ASP A 271 52.23 11.37 9.32
N ASN A 272 51.72 12.08 8.30
CA ASN A 272 50.38 11.87 7.75
C ASN A 272 50.11 10.40 7.36
N ARG A 273 51.13 9.59 7.06
CA ARG A 273 50.94 8.16 6.75
C ARG A 273 50.49 7.39 7.99
N LYS A 274 51.08 7.65 9.16
CA LYS A 274 50.70 6.96 10.40
C LYS A 274 49.27 7.28 10.82
N VAL A 275 48.87 8.54 10.71
CA VAL A 275 47.49 8.97 11.00
C VAL A 275 46.50 8.29 10.06
N SER A 276 46.77 8.28 8.75
CA SER A 276 45.90 7.60 7.77
C SER A 276 45.80 6.09 8.00
N LEU A 277 46.90 5.45 8.43
CA LEU A 277 46.94 4.02 8.72
C LEU A 277 46.21 3.69 10.04
N ALA A 278 46.29 4.56 11.04
CA ALA A 278 45.50 4.43 12.27
C ALA A 278 44.00 4.60 11.99
N GLN A 279 43.62 5.52 11.11
CA GLN A 279 42.23 5.75 10.72
C GLN A 279 41.67 4.53 9.96
N ALA A 280 42.41 4.02 8.97
CA ALA A 280 42.03 2.82 8.24
C ALA A 280 41.86 1.58 9.15
N ARG A 281 42.65 1.45 10.22
CA ARG A 281 42.50 0.38 11.22
C ARG A 281 41.25 0.54 12.08
N ALA A 282 40.89 1.76 12.45
CA ALA A 282 39.67 2.04 13.19
C ALA A 282 38.42 1.74 12.32
N ASP A 283 38.42 2.15 11.05
CA ASP A 283 37.33 1.91 10.10
C ASP A 283 37.14 0.40 9.82
N LEU A 284 38.24 -0.34 9.69
CA LEU A 284 38.20 -1.79 9.51
C LEU A 284 37.62 -2.49 10.74
N ALA A 285 38.06 -2.10 11.94
CA ALA A 285 37.52 -2.65 13.19
C ALA A 285 36.03 -2.32 13.38
N ALA A 286 35.59 -1.13 12.96
CA ALA A 286 34.17 -0.73 12.97
C ALA A 286 33.34 -1.61 12.02
N SER A 287 33.86 -1.85 10.82
CA SER A 287 33.20 -2.66 9.79
C SER A 287 33.07 -4.12 10.21
N GLU A 288 34.12 -4.69 10.81
CA GLU A 288 34.09 -6.05 11.37
C GLU A 288 33.07 -6.18 12.51
N LEU A 289 33.00 -5.18 13.39
CA LEU A 289 32.03 -5.16 14.49
C LEU A 289 30.59 -5.09 13.94
N LEU A 290 30.33 -4.19 12.99
CA LEU A 290 29.03 -4.07 12.32
C LEU A 290 28.62 -5.37 11.63
N GLN A 291 29.55 -6.03 10.93
CA GLN A 291 29.27 -7.27 10.22
C GLN A 291 28.84 -8.39 11.18
N ARG A 292 29.51 -8.51 12.34
CA ARG A 292 29.16 -9.49 13.38
C ARG A 292 27.83 -9.21 14.06
N ILE A 293 27.43 -7.95 14.17
CA ILE A 293 26.12 -7.57 14.72
C ILE A 293 25.01 -7.85 13.69
N ARG A 294 25.22 -7.49 12.41
CA ARG A 294 24.21 -7.60 11.34
C ARG A 294 23.92 -9.03 10.91
N HIS A 295 24.92 -9.90 10.97
CA HIS A 295 24.81 -11.31 10.62
C HIS A 295 25.14 -12.17 11.84
N PRO A 296 24.17 -12.41 12.74
CA PRO A 296 24.39 -13.39 13.78
C PRO A 296 24.59 -14.74 13.10
N GLU A 297 25.80 -15.31 13.19
CA GLU A 297 26.14 -16.54 12.49
C GLU A 297 25.18 -17.63 12.94
N ARG A 298 24.37 -18.18 12.03
CA ARG A 298 23.75 -19.47 12.30
C ARG A 298 24.82 -20.54 12.14
N ARG A 299 25.68 -20.73 13.15
CA ARG A 299 26.34 -22.03 13.28
C ARG A 299 25.24 -23.04 13.58
N ALA A 300 24.66 -23.60 12.53
CA ALA A 300 23.99 -24.87 12.63
C ALA A 300 24.98 -25.83 13.30
N LYS A 301 24.67 -26.30 14.52
CA LYS A 301 25.29 -27.53 15.02
C LYS A 301 25.15 -28.54 13.86
N PRO A 302 26.20 -29.26 13.44
CA PRO A 302 26.02 -30.39 12.53
C PRO A 302 25.27 -31.47 13.31
N VAL A 303 23.93 -31.41 13.32
CA VAL A 303 23.07 -32.40 13.97
C VAL A 303 22.87 -33.63 13.08
N VAL A 304 23.49 -33.67 11.90
CA VAL A 304 23.32 -34.78 10.95
C VAL A 304 24.36 -35.89 11.13
N GLU A 305 25.55 -35.61 11.70
CA GLU A 305 26.64 -36.60 11.64
C GLU A 305 26.52 -37.72 12.69
N SER A 306 25.89 -37.48 13.85
CA SER A 306 25.79 -38.49 14.91
C SER A 306 24.63 -39.49 14.74
N ALA A 307 23.57 -39.10 14.01
CA ALA A 307 22.46 -39.99 13.68
C ALA A 307 22.82 -40.90 12.50
N ASP A 308 23.48 -40.37 11.48
CA ASP A 308 23.96 -41.15 10.33
C ASP A 308 25.10 -42.10 10.70
N LEU A 309 26.04 -41.71 11.58
CA LEU A 309 27.09 -42.63 12.06
C LEU A 309 26.52 -43.82 12.85
N ARG A 310 25.43 -43.63 13.62
CA ARG A 310 24.76 -44.73 14.32
C ARG A 310 23.98 -45.63 13.35
N ALA A 311 23.26 -45.06 12.40
CA ALA A 311 22.56 -45.83 11.37
C ALA A 311 23.55 -46.62 10.47
N VAL A 312 24.70 -46.04 10.14
CA VAL A 312 25.77 -46.70 9.39
C VAL A 312 26.45 -47.79 10.23
N GLN A 313 26.68 -47.58 11.54
CA GLN A 313 27.20 -48.63 12.43
C GLN A 313 26.22 -49.78 12.64
N GLU A 314 24.91 -49.52 12.69
CA GLU A 314 23.89 -50.58 12.78
C GLU A 314 23.76 -51.36 11.47
N LEU A 315 23.83 -50.69 10.31
CA LEU A 315 23.89 -51.35 9.00
C LEU A 315 25.17 -52.19 8.83
N GLN A 316 26.31 -51.74 9.36
CA GLN A 316 27.55 -52.52 9.34
C GLN A 316 27.54 -53.72 10.31
N ARG A 317 26.78 -53.64 11.42
CA ARG A 317 26.55 -54.79 12.31
C ARG A 317 25.62 -55.83 11.66
N ALA A 318 24.51 -55.40 11.07
CA ALA A 318 23.58 -56.28 10.39
C ALA A 318 24.23 -57.05 9.22
N LYS A 319 25.18 -56.43 8.51
CA LYS A 319 25.89 -57.06 7.38
C LYS A 319 27.02 -58.02 7.80
N LYS A 320 27.34 -58.13 9.09
CA LYS A 320 28.35 -59.04 9.65
C LYS A 320 27.73 -60.30 10.29
N GLU A 321 26.42 -60.31 10.47
CA GLU A 321 25.66 -61.41 11.09
C GLU A 321 24.99 -62.34 10.06
N ASP A 322 25.07 -62.03 8.76
CA ASP A 322 24.74 -62.88 7.60
C ASP A 322 26.01 -63.45 6.94
#